data_AF-A0AAD4L9R6-F1
#
_entry.id   AF-A0AAD4L9R6-F1
#
_cell.length_a   1.000
_cell.length_b   1.000
_cell.length_c   1.000
_cell.angle_alpha   90.00
_cell.angle_beta   90.00
_cell.angle_gamma   90.00
#
_symmetry.space_group_name_H-M   'P 1'
#
loop_
_entity.id
_entity.type
_entity.pdbx_description
1 polymer ?
#
loop_
_entity_poly.entity_id
_entity_poly.type
_entity_poly.pdbx_seq_one_letter_code
_entity_poly.pdbx_strand_id
1 'polypeptide(L)'
;MSETKGWSSGNVPFSNHTDLYAAIDELTIGDVPWQSFTVRYNSELSDDVGESQPKWMSDVHEVFYRDPHLIVHGMLTNPDFEGGMDYSPYHAFDKDGTRLYEHMMGGDWAWEQATHGSAFVPIILGSDKTTVSVATGQTDYYPLYLSIGNLYKNLRWSHRGGVTLAGFLVIAQTEKRYRDNPGFRRFRCQLFHTSLARILSSLCPGMSEPEVVRCADGFHRRVIYGLSSYIADYPEQVLISCIVTNWCAKCTAHKDDLETLGSPRSREHTDSIRELLGLGDLWKLYGIPFTNDFPRADVYELLSPELLHQIIKGTFKDHLVHWVSMYVRRKHRGAPGKAILDDIDQRLTELEDALAQFLEYQTIFQEEGIRDNFSLPRQHAMCYISV
;
A
#
# COMPACT_ATOMS: atom_id res chain seq x y z
N MET A 1 -45.88 4.99 1.42
CA MET A 1 -46.01 5.83 0.21
C MET A 1 -45.75 7.27 0.60
N SER A 2 -44.50 7.72 0.46
CA SER A 2 -44.13 9.13 0.56
C SER A 2 -43.58 9.54 -0.80
N GLU A 3 -44.24 10.52 -1.39
CA GLU A 3 -44.10 10.94 -2.79
C GLU A 3 -42.69 11.44 -3.11
N THR A 4 -42.16 10.94 -4.23
CA THR A 4 -41.00 11.49 -4.93
C THR A 4 -41.37 12.82 -5.58
N LYS A 5 -40.90 13.94 -5.01
CA LYS A 5 -40.93 15.25 -5.66
C LYS A 5 -39.88 15.31 -6.77
N GLY A 6 -40.36 15.49 -7.99
CA GLY A 6 -39.55 15.64 -9.20
C GLY A 6 -38.60 16.84 -9.14
N TRP A 7 -37.44 16.67 -9.77
CA TRP A 7 -36.45 17.72 -9.98
C TRP A 7 -37.00 18.75 -10.99
N SER A 8 -37.29 19.95 -10.51
CA SER A 8 -37.53 21.12 -11.36
C SER A 8 -36.23 21.92 -11.53
N SER A 9 -35.79 22.04 -12.78
CA SER A 9 -34.99 23.12 -13.38
C SER A 9 -34.23 24.11 -12.46
N GLY A 10 -32.89 24.07 -12.51
CA GLY A 10 -32.09 25.30 -12.66
C GLY A 10 -31.33 25.86 -11.46
N ASN A 11 -31.41 25.29 -10.26
CA ASN A 11 -30.55 25.72 -9.15
C ASN A 11 -29.31 24.82 -9.08
N VAL A 12 -28.20 25.33 -9.61
CA VAL A 12 -26.88 24.83 -9.22
C VAL A 12 -26.72 25.10 -7.72
N PRO A 13 -26.38 24.09 -6.90
CA PRO A 13 -26.34 24.23 -5.44
C PRO A 13 -25.28 25.22 -4.93
N PHE A 14 -24.36 25.63 -5.81
CA PHE A 14 -23.29 26.57 -5.51
C PHE A 14 -23.18 27.60 -6.63
N SER A 15 -22.93 28.84 -6.25
CA SER A 15 -22.89 30.00 -7.14
C SER A 15 -21.62 30.02 -8.01
N ASN A 16 -20.53 29.43 -7.50
CA ASN A 16 -19.24 29.25 -8.18
C ASN A 16 -18.35 28.26 -7.39
N HIS A 17 -17.15 27.97 -7.89
CA HIS A 17 -16.20 27.08 -7.22
C HIS A 17 -15.77 27.57 -5.83
N THR A 18 -15.67 28.88 -5.61
CA THR A 18 -15.32 29.47 -4.31
C THR A 18 -16.43 29.24 -3.29
N ASP A 19 -17.70 29.37 -3.69
CA ASP A 19 -18.88 29.10 -2.87
C ASP A 19 -18.99 27.62 -2.50
N LEU A 20 -18.67 26.73 -3.45
CA LEU A 20 -18.53 25.30 -3.20
C LEU A 20 -17.39 25.00 -2.20
N TYR A 21 -16.20 25.58 -2.38
CA TYR A 21 -15.08 25.35 -1.47
C TYR A 21 -15.33 25.92 -0.07
N ALA A 22 -15.91 27.12 0.03
CA ALA A 22 -16.31 27.70 1.31
C ALA A 22 -17.35 26.84 2.03
N ALA A 23 -18.36 26.32 1.32
CA ALA A 23 -19.34 25.40 1.89
C ALA A 23 -18.72 24.06 2.34
N ILE A 24 -17.71 23.55 1.60
CA ILE A 24 -16.94 22.36 2.03
C ILE A 24 -16.11 22.67 3.28
N ASP A 25 -15.44 23.83 3.32
CA ASP A 25 -14.61 24.26 4.44
C ASP A 25 -15.43 24.60 5.70
N GLU A 26 -16.70 25.00 5.54
CA GLU A 26 -17.65 25.26 6.63
C GLU A 26 -18.31 23.99 7.20
N LEU A 27 -18.13 22.82 6.57
CA LEU A 27 -18.67 21.56 7.10
C LEU A 27 -18.02 21.23 8.45
N THR A 28 -18.80 21.33 9.53
CA THR A 28 -18.39 20.92 10.89
C THR A 28 -18.37 19.40 11.08
N ILE A 29 -18.83 18.64 10.07
CA ILE A 29 -18.71 17.19 9.97
C ILE A 29 -17.39 16.91 9.26
N GLY A 30 -16.27 17.10 9.97
CA GLY A 30 -14.94 17.02 9.40
C GLY A 30 -14.28 15.66 9.64
N ASP A 31 -13.79 15.06 8.56
CA ASP A 31 -12.70 14.09 8.60
C ASP A 31 -11.43 14.73 9.20
N VAL A 32 -10.41 13.92 9.53
CA VAL A 32 -9.11 14.43 10.02
C VAL A 32 -8.57 15.53 9.07
N PRO A 33 -8.20 16.72 9.58
CA PRO A 33 -7.81 17.85 8.72
C PRO A 33 -6.51 17.58 7.98
N TRP A 34 -6.42 18.14 6.76
CA TRP A 34 -5.18 18.16 5.98
C TRP A 34 -4.17 19.15 6.57
N GLN A 35 -2.92 18.75 6.55
CA GLN A 35 -1.74 19.51 6.94
C GLN A 35 -0.70 19.40 5.83
N SER A 36 0.28 20.31 5.80
CA SER A 36 1.42 20.19 4.90
C SER A 36 2.74 20.48 5.58
N PHE A 37 3.82 19.95 5.01
CA PHE A 37 5.19 20.34 5.32
C PHE A 37 6.01 20.37 4.04
N THR A 38 7.15 21.05 4.07
CA THR A 38 8.04 21.14 2.93
C THR A 38 9.34 20.37 3.16
N VAL A 39 9.84 19.75 2.09
CA VAL A 39 11.12 19.04 2.05
C VAL A 39 11.95 19.64 0.93
N ARG A 40 13.24 19.87 1.19
CA ARG A 40 14.19 20.39 0.20
C ARG A 40 15.52 19.64 0.30
N TYR A 41 16.29 19.64 -0.78
CA TYR A 41 17.64 19.11 -0.77
C TYR A 41 18.53 19.93 0.18
N ASN A 42 19.39 19.26 0.95
CA ASN A 42 20.36 19.93 1.81
C ASN A 42 21.73 19.99 1.09
N SER A 43 22.11 21.19 0.65
CA SER A 43 23.34 21.45 -0.11
C SER A 43 24.64 21.41 0.71
N GLU A 44 24.57 21.33 2.04
CA GLU A 44 25.76 21.32 2.91
C GLU A 44 26.55 19.99 2.86
N LEU A 45 26.11 19.02 2.07
CA LEU A 45 26.70 17.67 1.94
C LEU A 45 27.31 17.36 0.56
N SER A 46 27.47 18.35 -0.33
CA SER A 46 28.01 18.11 -1.69
C SER A 46 29.35 18.81 -1.95
N ASP A 47 30.37 18.02 -2.32
CA ASP A 47 31.72 18.48 -2.70
C ASP A 47 31.83 18.98 -4.16
N ASP A 48 30.75 18.93 -4.95
CA ASP A 48 30.78 19.29 -6.38
C ASP A 48 30.29 20.72 -6.63
N VAL A 49 31.20 21.68 -6.50
CA VAL A 49 31.01 23.09 -6.87
C VAL A 49 31.59 23.31 -8.27
N GLY A 50 30.87 22.89 -9.33
CA GLY A 50 31.42 22.94 -10.69
C GLY A 50 30.45 23.21 -11.85
N GLU A 51 29.15 22.94 -11.72
CA GLU A 51 28.16 23.17 -12.79
C GLU A 51 26.93 23.94 -12.28
N SER A 52 26.14 24.52 -13.19
CA SER A 52 24.82 25.08 -12.85
C SER A 52 24.03 24.02 -12.08
N GLN A 53 23.73 24.28 -10.81
CA GLN A 53 23.07 23.29 -9.96
C GLN A 53 21.77 22.81 -10.61
N PRO A 54 21.54 21.49 -10.68
CA PRO A 54 20.30 20.95 -11.19
C PRO A 54 19.09 21.51 -10.44
N LYS A 55 17.99 21.78 -11.15
CA LYS A 55 16.79 22.40 -10.57
C LYS A 55 16.28 21.68 -9.31
N TRP A 56 16.31 20.35 -9.32
CA TRP A 56 15.85 19.51 -8.20
C TRP A 56 16.61 19.74 -6.89
N MET A 57 17.83 20.28 -6.92
CA MET A 57 18.59 20.64 -5.70
C MET A 57 18.09 21.94 -5.06
N SER A 58 17.40 22.79 -5.83
CA SER A 58 16.81 24.05 -5.36
C SER A 58 15.29 23.96 -5.17
N ASP A 59 14.65 22.91 -5.69
CA ASP A 59 13.20 22.72 -5.61
C ASP A 59 12.75 22.47 -4.16
N VAL A 60 11.56 22.99 -3.86
CA VAL A 60 10.85 22.75 -2.60
C VAL A 60 9.68 21.83 -2.88
N HIS A 61 9.62 20.72 -2.15
CA HIS A 61 8.57 19.71 -2.30
C HIS A 61 7.59 19.82 -1.15
N GLU A 62 6.36 20.23 -1.43
CA GLU A 62 5.29 20.29 -0.45
C GLU A 62 4.53 18.96 -0.37
N VAL A 63 4.51 18.36 0.81
CA VAL A 63 3.84 17.09 1.12
C VAL A 63 2.58 17.39 1.91
N PHE A 64 1.43 16.92 1.42
CA PHE A 64 0.15 17.04 2.10
C PHE A 64 -0.21 15.72 2.78
N TYR A 65 -0.68 15.79 4.02
CA TYR A 65 -1.03 14.62 4.81
C TYR A 65 -2.13 14.93 5.84
N ARG A 66 -2.77 13.88 6.34
CA ARG A 66 -3.66 13.89 7.49
C ARG A 66 -2.97 13.13 8.61
N ASP A 67 -3.12 13.58 9.86
CA ASP A 67 -2.44 12.96 11.00
C ASP A 67 -2.84 11.47 11.13
N PRO A 68 -1.90 10.51 10.96
CA PRO A 68 -2.19 9.09 11.06
C PRO A 68 -2.75 8.65 12.41
N HIS A 69 -2.31 9.27 13.51
CA HIS A 69 -2.81 8.96 14.84
C HIS A 69 -4.29 9.31 14.97
N LEU A 70 -4.70 10.49 14.50
CA LEU A 70 -6.10 10.91 14.47
C LEU A 70 -6.94 10.03 13.53
N ILE A 71 -6.39 9.61 12.38
CA ILE A 71 -7.09 8.69 11.48
C ILE A 71 -7.36 7.35 12.18
N VAL A 72 -6.33 6.78 12.81
CA VAL A 72 -6.43 5.50 13.53
C VAL A 72 -7.40 5.61 14.69
N HIS A 73 -7.35 6.70 15.45
CA HIS A 73 -8.29 6.94 16.56
C HIS A 73 -9.74 7.08 16.05
N GLY A 74 -9.93 7.75 14.91
CA GLY A 74 -11.22 7.82 14.21
C GLY A 74 -11.73 6.43 13.80
N MET A 75 -10.87 5.57 13.24
CA MET A 75 -11.23 4.20 12.90
C MET A 75 -11.59 3.37 14.14
N LEU A 76 -10.79 3.45 15.20
CA LEU A 76 -11.04 2.69 16.42
C LEU A 76 -12.32 3.10 17.13
N THR A 77 -12.68 4.39 17.09
CA THR A 77 -13.88 4.94 17.75
C THR A 77 -15.15 4.83 16.91
N ASN A 78 -15.05 4.43 15.63
CA ASN A 78 -16.18 4.42 14.70
C ASN A 78 -17.19 3.32 15.06
N PRO A 79 -18.42 3.67 15.51
CA PRO A 79 -19.45 2.70 15.90
C PRO A 79 -19.90 1.81 14.73
N ASP A 80 -19.70 2.23 13.47
CA ASP A 80 -20.03 1.42 12.29
C ASP A 80 -19.20 0.14 12.18
N PHE A 81 -18.12 0.02 12.98
CA PHE A 81 -17.26 -1.16 13.08
C PHE A 81 -17.54 -2.03 14.30
N GLU A 82 -18.60 -1.74 15.07
CA GLU A 82 -19.03 -2.60 16.18
C GLU A 82 -19.26 -4.04 15.69
N GLY A 83 -18.69 -5.02 16.41
CA GLY A 83 -18.80 -6.44 16.05
C GLY A 83 -17.94 -6.89 14.87
N GLY A 84 -17.13 -6.02 14.27
CA GLY A 84 -16.23 -6.39 13.15
C GLY A 84 -14.77 -5.99 13.36
N MET A 85 -14.34 -5.94 14.62
CA MET A 85 -12.94 -5.75 15.00
C MET A 85 -12.48 -6.80 16.00
N ASP A 86 -11.31 -7.38 15.75
CA ASP A 86 -10.59 -8.20 16.73
C ASP A 86 -9.58 -7.31 17.49
N TYR A 87 -9.76 -7.17 18.80
CA TYR A 87 -8.86 -6.38 19.65
C TYR A 87 -7.70 -7.20 20.25
N SER A 88 -7.70 -8.51 20.03
CA SER A 88 -6.68 -9.41 20.56
C SER A 88 -6.36 -10.47 19.50
N PRO A 89 -5.09 -10.86 19.35
CA PRO A 89 -4.77 -11.96 18.46
C PRO A 89 -5.42 -13.25 18.92
N TYR A 90 -5.71 -14.13 17.98
CA TYR A 90 -6.34 -15.42 18.25
C TYR A 90 -5.86 -16.46 17.27
N HIS A 91 -5.94 -17.71 17.68
CA HIS A 91 -5.69 -18.85 16.81
C HIS A 91 -7.00 -19.57 16.51
N ALA A 92 -7.54 -19.37 15.30
CA ALA A 92 -8.66 -20.16 14.78
C ALA A 92 -8.20 -21.51 14.20
N PHE A 93 -9.04 -22.53 14.41
CA PHE A 93 -8.85 -23.89 13.91
C PHE A 93 -10.17 -24.41 13.32
N ASP A 94 -10.08 -25.25 12.28
CA ASP A 94 -11.24 -26.00 11.78
C ASP A 94 -11.56 -27.21 12.67
N LYS A 95 -12.57 -27.99 12.25
CA LYS A 95 -13.03 -29.19 13.00
C LYS A 95 -11.96 -30.27 13.10
N ASP A 96 -11.02 -30.29 12.17
CA ASP A 96 -9.94 -31.28 12.08
C ASP A 96 -8.67 -30.79 12.81
N GLY A 97 -8.71 -29.60 13.40
CA GLY A 97 -7.58 -28.98 14.12
C GLY A 97 -6.59 -28.27 13.19
N THR A 98 -6.94 -28.04 11.93
CA THR A 98 -6.09 -27.31 10.97
C THR A 98 -6.21 -25.81 11.21
N ARG A 99 -5.08 -25.12 11.14
CA ARG A 99 -5.00 -23.67 11.33
C ARG A 99 -5.77 -22.91 10.26
N LEU A 100 -6.63 -21.98 10.67
CA LEU A 100 -7.35 -21.08 9.78
C LEU A 100 -6.78 -19.66 9.85
N TYR A 101 -6.49 -19.09 8.68
CA TYR A 101 -6.01 -17.71 8.52
C TYR A 101 -6.99 -16.92 7.65
N GLU A 102 -7.82 -16.09 8.28
CA GLU A 102 -8.82 -15.27 7.60
C GLU A 102 -8.61 -13.77 7.81
N HIS A 103 -8.22 -13.39 9.03
CA HIS A 103 -8.00 -12.01 9.43
C HIS A 103 -6.58 -11.83 9.98
N MET A 104 -6.10 -10.58 9.98
CA MET A 104 -4.71 -10.28 10.38
C MET A 104 -4.46 -10.65 11.84
N MET A 105 -5.42 -10.40 12.73
CA MET A 105 -5.34 -10.79 14.14
C MET A 105 -5.37 -12.31 14.35
N GLY A 106 -5.77 -13.07 13.34
CA GLY A 106 -5.68 -14.53 13.32
C GLY A 106 -4.29 -15.08 13.00
N GLY A 107 -3.35 -14.22 12.57
CA GLY A 107 -2.01 -14.60 12.13
C GLY A 107 -0.97 -14.64 13.24
N ASP A 108 0.05 -15.49 13.06
CA ASP A 108 1.09 -15.72 14.08
C ASP A 108 1.92 -14.44 14.33
N TRP A 109 2.14 -13.62 13.30
CA TRP A 109 2.79 -12.31 13.46
C TRP A 109 2.05 -11.39 14.45
N ALA A 110 0.71 -11.30 14.37
CA ALA A 110 -0.04 -10.47 15.31
C ALA A 110 0.05 -11.00 16.74
N TRP A 111 0.12 -12.32 16.90
CA TRP A 111 0.33 -12.98 18.19
C TRP A 111 1.69 -12.62 18.80
N GLU A 112 2.76 -12.65 18.00
CA GLU A 112 4.12 -12.29 18.41
C GLU A 112 4.27 -10.81 18.79
N GLN A 113 3.52 -9.92 18.13
CA GLN A 113 3.55 -8.48 18.42
C GLN A 113 2.74 -8.07 19.66
N ALA A 114 1.83 -8.92 20.14
CA ALA A 114 0.94 -8.56 21.23
C ALA A 114 1.68 -8.28 22.54
N THR A 115 1.19 -7.29 23.28
CA THR A 115 1.71 -6.91 24.59
C THR A 115 0.67 -7.20 25.65
N HIS A 116 1.08 -7.90 26.72
CA HIS A 116 0.16 -8.30 27.77
C HIS A 116 -0.62 -7.10 28.34
N GLY A 117 -1.95 -7.25 28.43
CA GLY A 117 -2.84 -6.21 28.96
C GLY A 117 -3.10 -5.02 28.04
N SER A 118 -2.75 -5.11 26.74
CA SER A 118 -3.05 -4.09 25.73
C SER A 118 -3.61 -4.73 24.44
N ALA A 119 -4.54 -4.05 23.79
CA ALA A 119 -5.02 -4.39 22.46
C ALA A 119 -3.98 -3.95 21.43
N PHE A 120 -3.51 -4.88 20.60
CA PHE A 120 -2.59 -4.57 19.52
C PHE A 120 -3.35 -4.01 18.32
N VAL A 121 -2.90 -2.88 17.79
CA VAL A 121 -3.48 -2.21 16.63
C VAL A 121 -2.46 -2.18 15.49
N PRO A 122 -2.47 -3.19 14.61
CA PRO A 122 -1.61 -3.21 13.44
C PRO A 122 -2.03 -2.15 12.42
N ILE A 123 -1.10 -1.31 11.99
CA ILE A 123 -1.30 -0.29 10.96
C ILE A 123 -0.92 -0.89 9.61
N ILE A 124 -1.84 -0.84 8.65
CA ILE A 124 -1.64 -1.29 7.27
C ILE A 124 -1.46 -0.04 6.41
N LEU A 125 -0.38 -0.01 5.64
CA LEU A 125 -0.06 1.05 4.70
C LEU A 125 -0.15 0.52 3.27
N GLY A 126 -0.41 1.39 2.32
CA GLY A 126 -0.27 1.09 0.91
C GLY A 126 0.00 2.35 0.12
N SER A 127 0.74 2.23 -0.97
CA SER A 127 0.86 3.29 -1.96
C SER A 127 0.98 2.71 -3.35
N ASP A 128 0.41 3.44 -4.30
CA ASP A 128 0.48 3.10 -5.72
C ASP A 128 0.71 4.38 -6.52
N LYS A 129 1.68 4.36 -7.43
CA LYS A 129 2.08 5.55 -8.17
C LYS A 129 0.92 6.01 -9.06
N THR A 130 0.40 7.19 -8.80
CA THR A 130 -0.75 7.73 -9.54
C THR A 130 -0.39 9.03 -10.26
N THR A 131 -0.71 9.12 -11.55
CA THR A 131 -0.60 10.35 -12.35
C THR A 131 -1.85 11.20 -12.14
N VAL A 132 -1.71 12.40 -11.57
CA VAL A 132 -2.83 13.25 -11.14
C VAL A 132 -3.18 14.33 -12.17
N SER A 133 -2.25 14.72 -13.05
CA SER A 133 -2.53 15.68 -14.13
C SER A 133 -1.85 15.30 -15.45
N VAL A 134 -2.64 15.17 -16.52
CA VAL A 134 -2.13 14.88 -17.87
C VAL A 134 -1.99 16.17 -18.71
N ALA A 135 -2.79 17.20 -18.42
CA ALA A 135 -2.91 18.40 -19.27
C ALA A 135 -1.96 19.57 -18.92
N THR A 136 -1.43 19.64 -17.69
CA THR A 136 -0.70 20.83 -17.19
C THR A 136 0.67 20.56 -16.56
N GLY A 137 1.25 19.36 -16.73
CA GLY A 137 2.63 19.13 -16.28
C GLY A 137 3.08 17.70 -15.97
N GLN A 138 2.24 16.67 -16.14
CA GLN A 138 2.57 15.29 -15.73
C GLN A 138 3.07 15.23 -14.28
N THR A 139 2.21 15.61 -13.32
CA THR A 139 2.56 15.49 -11.91
C THR A 139 2.08 14.14 -11.37
N ASP A 140 3.05 13.29 -11.01
CA ASP A 140 2.83 12.01 -10.36
C ASP A 140 3.01 12.14 -8.83
N TYR A 141 2.16 11.44 -8.08
CA TYR A 141 2.27 11.33 -6.61
C TYR A 141 2.08 9.87 -6.18
N TYR A 142 2.55 9.57 -4.97
CA TYR A 142 2.16 8.35 -4.27
C TYR A 142 1.07 8.69 -3.24
N PRO A 143 -0.22 8.47 -3.52
CA PRO A 143 -1.23 8.42 -2.47
C PRO A 143 -0.83 7.39 -1.42
N LEU A 144 -0.77 7.82 -0.15
CA LEU A 144 -0.52 6.97 1.00
C LEU A 144 -1.87 6.60 1.60
N TYR A 145 -2.25 5.33 1.50
CA TYR A 145 -3.42 4.78 2.16
C TYR A 145 -3.06 4.17 3.51
N LEU A 146 -3.97 4.29 4.47
CA LEU A 146 -3.84 3.77 5.82
C LEU A 146 -5.11 3.00 6.20
N SER A 147 -4.94 1.89 6.92
CA SER A 147 -5.99 1.10 7.54
C SER A 147 -5.49 0.46 8.83
N ILE A 148 -6.38 -0.14 9.61
CA ILE A 148 -6.03 -0.96 10.77
C ILE A 148 -6.34 -2.44 10.50
N GLY A 149 -5.45 -3.32 10.95
CA GLY A 149 -5.58 -4.77 10.76
C GLY A 149 -6.60 -5.44 11.68
N ASN A 150 -7.11 -4.72 12.69
CA ASN A 150 -8.19 -5.18 13.56
C ASN A 150 -9.50 -5.39 12.79
N LEU A 151 -9.73 -4.60 11.73
CA LEU A 151 -10.95 -4.65 10.95
C LEU A 151 -11.08 -5.95 10.17
N TYR A 152 -12.28 -6.53 10.19
CA TYR A 152 -12.64 -7.63 9.32
C TYR A 152 -12.59 -7.18 7.86
N LYS A 153 -12.28 -8.14 7.00
CA LYS A 153 -11.99 -7.87 5.60
C LYS A 153 -13.15 -7.18 4.86
N ASN A 154 -14.38 -7.60 5.13
CA ASN A 154 -15.59 -7.01 4.56
C ASN A 154 -15.79 -5.54 4.97
N LEU A 155 -15.42 -5.17 6.21
CA LEU A 155 -15.53 -3.79 6.68
C LEU A 155 -14.43 -2.90 6.10
N ARG A 156 -13.22 -3.44 5.91
CA ARG A 156 -12.11 -2.72 5.27
C ARG A 156 -12.46 -2.22 3.86
N TRP A 157 -13.29 -2.97 3.14
CA TRP A 157 -13.69 -2.66 1.76
C TRP A 157 -15.12 -2.11 1.64
N SER A 158 -15.76 -1.81 2.76
CA SER A 158 -17.05 -1.13 2.77
C SER A 158 -16.88 0.39 2.63
N HIS A 159 -17.93 1.10 2.21
CA HIS A 159 -17.96 2.58 2.19
C HIS A 159 -17.94 3.23 3.59
N ARG A 160 -17.55 2.50 4.65
CA ARG A 160 -17.55 2.95 6.06
C ARG A 160 -16.20 3.49 6.54
N GLY A 161 -15.28 3.81 5.64
CA GLY A 161 -13.97 4.39 6.00
C GLY A 161 -12.96 3.38 6.56
N GLY A 162 -13.03 2.11 6.14
CA GLY A 162 -12.07 1.07 6.56
C GLY A 162 -10.67 1.23 5.95
N VAL A 163 -10.53 2.06 4.91
CA VAL A 163 -9.26 2.51 4.32
C VAL A 163 -9.36 4.01 4.10
N THR A 164 -8.34 4.75 4.54
CA THR A 164 -8.33 6.22 4.51
C THR A 164 -7.06 6.72 3.83
N LEU A 165 -7.19 7.72 2.97
CA LEU A 165 -6.05 8.39 2.34
C LEU A 165 -5.31 9.26 3.37
N ALA A 166 -4.16 8.83 3.85
CA ALA A 166 -3.37 9.54 4.85
C ALA A 166 -2.48 10.65 4.26
N GLY A 167 -2.12 10.59 2.98
CA GLY A 167 -1.27 11.63 2.40
C GLY A 167 -0.96 11.48 0.92
N PHE A 168 -0.20 12.43 0.38
CA PHE A 168 0.35 12.41 -0.96
C PHE A 168 1.87 12.60 -0.89
N LEU A 169 2.64 11.53 -1.12
CA LEU A 169 4.09 11.62 -1.15
C LEU A 169 4.53 12.17 -2.51
N VAL A 170 5.41 13.16 -2.46
CA VAL A 170 5.89 13.88 -3.65
C VAL A 170 6.90 13.05 -4.42
N ILE A 171 6.79 13.07 -5.75
CA ILE A 171 7.79 12.51 -6.65
C ILE A 171 8.60 13.65 -7.25
N ALA A 172 9.83 13.83 -6.77
CA ALA A 172 10.74 14.83 -7.33
C ALA A 172 10.97 14.56 -8.82
N GLN A 173 10.82 15.61 -9.63
CA GLN A 173 11.08 15.59 -11.06
C GLN A 173 12.48 16.15 -11.34
N THR A 174 13.05 15.74 -12.46
CA THR A 174 14.34 16.27 -12.92
C THR A 174 14.42 16.27 -14.43
N GLU A 175 15.32 17.08 -14.97
CA GLU A 175 15.64 17.08 -16.39
C GLU A 175 16.20 15.71 -16.82
N LYS A 176 15.89 15.27 -18.04
CA LYS A 176 16.28 13.94 -18.54
C LYS A 176 17.77 13.63 -18.34
N ARG A 177 18.65 14.62 -18.49
CA ARG A 177 20.11 14.48 -18.31
C ARG A 177 20.55 14.08 -16.89
N TYR A 178 19.72 14.36 -15.88
CA TYR A 178 20.01 14.07 -14.47
C TYR A 178 19.19 12.89 -13.93
N ARG A 179 18.37 12.23 -14.76
CA ARG A 179 17.53 11.10 -14.31
C ARG A 179 18.35 9.96 -13.73
N ASP A 180 19.52 9.71 -14.28
CA ASP A 180 20.44 8.65 -13.85
C ASP A 180 21.53 9.13 -12.88
N ASN A 181 21.46 10.40 -12.46
CA ASN A 181 22.42 10.96 -11.51
C ASN A 181 22.29 10.24 -10.14
N PRO A 182 23.38 9.71 -9.58
CA PRO A 182 23.35 9.01 -8.28
C PRO A 182 22.83 9.87 -7.13
N GLY A 183 23.18 11.16 -7.12
CA GLY A 183 22.70 12.12 -6.13
C GLY A 183 21.18 12.33 -6.22
N PHE A 184 20.64 12.44 -7.42
CA PHE A 184 19.19 12.56 -7.63
C PHE A 184 18.44 11.29 -7.21
N ARG A 185 18.95 10.10 -7.56
CA ARG A 185 18.37 8.83 -7.14
C ARG A 185 18.33 8.71 -5.61
N ARG A 186 19.42 9.10 -4.94
CA ARG A 186 19.49 9.14 -3.48
C ARG A 186 18.51 10.15 -2.89
N PHE A 187 18.44 11.35 -3.44
CA PHE A 187 17.51 12.38 -3.01
C PHE A 187 16.05 11.91 -3.13
N ARG A 188 15.66 11.26 -4.22
CA ARG A 188 14.31 10.68 -4.36
C ARG A 188 13.99 9.65 -3.28
N CYS A 189 14.94 8.77 -2.97
CA CYS A 189 14.81 7.79 -1.90
C CYS A 189 14.66 8.49 -0.53
N GLN A 190 15.52 9.46 -0.23
CA GLN A 190 15.45 10.27 1.00
C GLN A 190 14.14 11.03 1.13
N LEU A 191 13.70 11.71 0.07
CA LEU A 191 12.43 12.44 0.04
C LEU A 191 11.27 11.52 0.42
N PHE A 192 11.21 10.31 -0.15
CA PHE A 192 10.17 9.34 0.16
C PHE A 192 10.21 8.89 1.63
N HIS A 193 11.37 8.46 2.12
CA HIS A 193 11.51 7.94 3.49
C HIS A 193 11.35 9.02 4.57
N THR A 194 11.95 10.19 4.39
CA THR A 194 11.79 11.31 5.31
C THR A 194 10.34 11.78 5.35
N SER A 195 9.63 11.78 4.22
CA SER A 195 8.20 12.13 4.19
C SER A 195 7.37 11.12 4.97
N LEU A 196 7.58 9.80 4.75
CA LEU A 196 6.90 8.75 5.51
C LEU A 196 7.19 8.84 7.01
N ALA A 197 8.46 9.00 7.39
CA ALA A 197 8.85 9.15 8.78
C ALA A 197 8.17 10.36 9.44
N ARG A 198 8.12 11.50 8.74
CA ARG A 198 7.46 12.71 9.25
C ARG A 198 5.95 12.54 9.40
N ILE A 199 5.29 11.93 8.42
CA ILE A 199 3.84 11.69 8.44
C ILE A 199 3.48 10.74 9.59
N LEU A 200 4.16 9.59 9.68
CA LEU A 200 3.83 8.54 10.63
C LEU A 200 4.31 8.83 12.06
N SER A 201 5.17 9.84 12.26
CA SER A 201 5.79 10.16 13.57
C SER A 201 4.80 10.33 14.72
N SER A 202 3.56 10.75 14.46
CA SER A 202 2.53 10.89 15.49
C SER A 202 2.10 9.56 16.11
N LEU A 203 2.35 8.42 15.45
CA LEU A 203 2.08 7.09 16.00
C LEU A 203 3.15 6.63 16.99
N CYS A 204 4.40 7.12 16.88
CA CYS A 204 5.55 6.61 17.64
C CYS A 204 5.31 6.51 19.16
N PRO A 205 4.72 7.51 19.85
CA PRO A 205 4.47 7.41 21.28
C PRO A 205 3.62 6.18 21.64
N GLY A 206 2.52 5.97 20.90
CA GLY A 206 1.59 4.85 21.11
C GLY A 206 2.12 3.48 20.62
N MET A 207 3.28 3.43 19.98
CA MET A 207 3.96 2.17 19.64
C MET A 207 4.84 1.65 20.80
N SER A 208 5.29 2.56 21.66
CA SER A 208 6.10 2.23 22.85
C SER A 208 5.24 2.09 24.10
N GLU A 209 4.36 3.05 24.33
CA GLU A 209 3.52 3.11 25.53
C GLU A 209 2.04 3.00 25.16
N PRO A 210 1.29 2.05 25.74
CA PRO A 210 -0.13 1.93 25.43
C PRO A 210 -0.93 3.15 25.91
N GLU A 211 -1.80 3.67 25.05
CA GLU A 211 -2.74 4.75 25.39
C GLU A 211 -4.18 4.23 25.54
N VAL A 212 -5.05 4.98 26.22
CA VAL A 212 -6.44 4.56 26.46
C VAL A 212 -7.35 5.14 25.38
N VAL A 213 -8.00 4.27 24.61
CA VAL A 213 -8.91 4.65 23.52
C VAL A 213 -10.28 4.01 23.74
N ARG A 214 -11.35 4.77 23.48
CA ARG A 214 -12.71 4.22 23.42
C ARG A 214 -12.91 3.56 22.06
N CYS A 215 -13.19 2.27 22.04
CA CYS A 215 -13.38 1.55 20.78
C CYS A 215 -14.84 1.57 20.30
N ALA A 216 -15.08 1.04 19.10
CA ALA A 216 -16.38 1.00 18.42
C ALA A 216 -17.50 0.36 19.26
N ASP A 217 -17.15 -0.63 20.10
CA ASP A 217 -18.08 -1.31 21.03
C ASP A 217 -18.34 -0.52 22.32
N GLY A 218 -17.84 0.72 22.42
CA GLY A 218 -18.02 1.63 23.54
C GLY A 218 -17.10 1.39 24.73
N PHE A 219 -16.32 0.31 24.75
CA PHE A 219 -15.37 0.02 25.84
C PHE A 219 -14.04 0.75 25.66
N HIS A 220 -13.42 1.13 26.78
CA HIS A 220 -12.09 1.71 26.77
C HIS A 220 -11.04 0.61 26.86
N ARG A 221 -10.04 0.66 25.99
CA ARG A 221 -8.92 -0.29 25.96
C ARG A 221 -7.60 0.45 25.95
N ARG A 222 -6.58 -0.17 26.57
CA ARG A 222 -5.19 0.21 26.36
C ARG A 222 -4.79 -0.30 24.98
N VAL A 223 -4.45 0.58 24.06
CA VAL A 223 -4.06 0.22 22.68
C VAL A 223 -2.58 0.47 22.48
N ILE A 224 -1.92 -0.43 21.75
CA ILE A 224 -0.52 -0.28 21.34
C ILE A 224 -0.41 -0.49 19.83
N TYR A 225 0.27 0.42 19.15
CA TYR A 225 0.35 0.43 17.68
C TYR A 225 1.59 -0.33 17.19
N GLY A 226 1.52 -0.86 15.97
CA GLY A 226 2.65 -1.44 15.25
C GLY A 226 2.47 -1.33 13.75
N LEU A 227 3.52 -1.09 12.98
CA LEU A 227 3.41 -1.07 11.52
C LEU A 227 3.44 -2.51 11.02
N SER A 228 2.38 -2.94 10.34
CA SER A 228 2.13 -4.36 10.03
C SER A 228 2.49 -4.77 8.62
N SER A 229 1.93 -4.08 7.63
CA SER A 229 2.14 -4.40 6.23
C SER A 229 2.16 -3.13 5.41
N TYR A 230 3.02 -3.13 4.40
CA TYR A 230 3.03 -2.13 3.34
C TYR A 230 2.69 -2.84 2.03
N ILE A 231 1.48 -2.59 1.54
CA ILE A 231 0.97 -3.12 0.28
C ILE A 231 1.58 -2.29 -0.84
N ALA A 232 2.47 -2.91 -1.60
CA ALA A 232 3.22 -2.26 -2.65
C ALA A 232 3.58 -3.22 -3.77
N ASP A 233 3.56 -2.67 -4.97
CA ASP A 233 4.13 -3.15 -6.22
C ASP A 233 5.68 -3.30 -6.11
N TYR A 234 6.33 -4.11 -6.96
CA TYR A 234 7.78 -4.41 -6.84
C TYR A 234 8.68 -3.15 -6.89
N PRO A 235 8.53 -2.20 -7.83
CA PRO A 235 9.32 -0.95 -7.81
C PRO A 235 9.16 -0.17 -6.50
N GLU A 236 7.97 -0.17 -5.92
CA GLU A 236 7.65 0.46 -4.64
C GLU A 236 8.25 -0.35 -3.49
N GLN A 237 8.22 -1.69 -3.52
CA GLN A 237 8.92 -2.54 -2.53
C GLN A 237 10.42 -2.30 -2.55
N VAL A 238 11.01 -2.13 -3.74
CA VAL A 238 12.43 -1.77 -3.93
C VAL A 238 12.72 -0.43 -3.26
N LEU A 239 11.85 0.57 -3.47
CA LEU A 239 11.96 1.89 -2.83
C LEU A 239 11.84 1.78 -1.30
N ILE A 240 10.79 1.12 -0.80
CA ILE A 240 10.49 0.97 0.63
C ILE A 240 11.61 0.25 1.40
N SER A 241 12.23 -0.76 0.80
CA SER A 241 13.32 -1.52 1.43
C SER A 241 14.71 -0.97 1.12
N CYS A 242 14.81 0.15 0.42
CA CYS A 242 16.07 0.77 0.00
C CYS A 242 17.00 -0.18 -0.78
N ILE A 243 16.46 -1.15 -1.53
CA ILE A 243 17.28 -2.06 -2.33
C ILE A 243 17.48 -1.54 -3.76
N VAL A 244 18.39 -2.19 -4.50
CA VAL A 244 18.58 -1.93 -5.92
C VAL A 244 17.55 -2.72 -6.73
N THR A 245 17.03 -2.13 -7.81
CA THR A 245 16.13 -2.81 -8.74
C THR A 245 16.72 -4.13 -9.24
N ASN A 246 15.87 -5.14 -9.45
CA ASN A 246 16.18 -6.53 -9.79
C ASN A 246 16.75 -7.39 -8.64
N TRP A 247 16.82 -6.86 -7.41
CA TRP A 247 17.15 -7.66 -6.23
C TRP A 247 15.88 -8.14 -5.51
N CYS A 248 16.03 -9.20 -4.71
CA CYS A 248 14.95 -9.63 -3.83
C CYS A 248 14.79 -8.67 -2.63
N ALA A 249 13.57 -8.19 -2.40
CA ALA A 249 13.23 -7.33 -1.27
C ALA A 249 13.17 -8.10 0.07
N LYS A 250 13.09 -9.44 0.01
CA LYS A 250 12.96 -10.32 1.18
C LYS A 250 14.24 -11.07 1.56
N CYS A 251 15.14 -11.31 0.62
CA CYS A 251 16.36 -12.09 0.87
C CYS A 251 17.59 -11.48 0.21
N THR A 252 18.76 -12.01 0.57
CA THR A 252 20.08 -11.54 0.10
C THR A 252 20.52 -12.19 -1.22
N ALA A 253 19.62 -12.89 -1.92
CA ALA A 253 19.92 -13.48 -3.22
C ALA A 253 20.43 -12.42 -4.20
N HIS A 254 21.46 -12.78 -4.97
CA HIS A 254 22.03 -11.89 -5.97
C HIS A 254 21.09 -11.79 -7.17
N LYS A 255 20.98 -10.60 -7.79
CA LYS A 255 20.10 -10.37 -8.95
C LYS A 255 20.32 -11.32 -10.14
N ASP A 256 21.54 -11.86 -10.25
CA ASP A 256 21.94 -12.78 -11.32
C ASP A 256 21.82 -14.26 -10.89
N ASP A 257 21.39 -14.54 -9.66
CA ASP A 257 21.17 -15.87 -9.07
C ASP A 257 19.93 -15.84 -8.16
N LEU A 258 18.77 -15.58 -8.76
CA LEU A 258 17.47 -15.56 -8.07
C LEU A 258 16.81 -16.96 -8.02
N GLU A 259 17.43 -17.98 -8.64
CA GLU A 259 17.00 -19.37 -8.55
C GLU A 259 17.37 -19.99 -7.20
N THR A 260 18.44 -19.50 -6.59
CA THR A 260 18.89 -19.90 -5.25
C THR A 260 18.28 -19.00 -4.19
N LEU A 261 17.69 -19.60 -3.15
CA LEU A 261 17.21 -18.84 -2.00
C LEU A 261 18.39 -18.26 -1.21
N GLY A 262 18.48 -16.93 -1.18
CA GLY A 262 19.36 -16.22 -0.26
C GLY A 262 18.84 -16.25 1.17
N SER A 263 19.68 -15.85 2.12
CA SER A 263 19.27 -15.68 3.52
C SER A 263 18.20 -14.57 3.62
N PRO A 264 17.17 -14.72 4.48
CA PRO A 264 16.21 -13.66 4.74
C PRO A 264 16.91 -12.36 5.16
N ARG A 265 16.42 -11.23 4.65
CA ARG A 265 16.81 -9.91 5.16
C ARG A 265 16.11 -9.71 6.49
N SER A 266 16.82 -9.10 7.44
CA SER A 266 16.28 -8.77 8.75
C SER A 266 16.84 -7.44 9.25
N ARG A 267 16.22 -6.89 10.29
CA ARG A 267 16.77 -5.74 11.01
C ARG A 267 18.16 -6.02 11.54
N GLU A 268 18.43 -7.20 12.11
CA GLU A 268 19.76 -7.57 12.62
C GLU A 268 20.83 -7.57 11.53
N HIS A 269 20.48 -8.03 10.33
CA HIS A 269 21.39 -7.95 9.18
C HIS A 269 21.72 -6.50 8.82
N THR A 270 20.71 -5.62 8.81
CA THR A 270 20.88 -4.20 8.48
C THR A 270 21.67 -3.48 9.58
N ASP A 271 21.42 -3.80 10.85
CA ASP A 271 22.16 -3.27 12.00
C ASP A 271 23.62 -3.70 11.97
N SER A 272 23.91 -4.95 11.61
CA SER A 272 25.29 -5.42 11.43
C SER A 272 26.02 -4.66 10.32
N ILE A 273 25.33 -4.33 9.21
CA ILE A 273 25.90 -3.50 8.14
C ILE A 273 26.11 -2.06 8.64
N ARG A 274 25.20 -1.51 9.46
CA ARG A 274 25.32 -0.18 10.06
C ARG A 274 26.50 -0.05 11.02
N GLU A 275 26.81 -1.10 11.78
CA GLU A 275 27.98 -1.12 12.66
C GLU A 275 29.30 -1.08 11.87
N LEU A 276 29.31 -1.69 10.69
CA LEU A 276 30.48 -1.71 9.80
C LEU A 276 30.62 -0.44 8.96
N LEU A 277 29.51 0.10 8.46
CA LEU A 277 29.42 1.29 7.62
C LEU A 277 28.73 2.37 8.45
N GLY A 278 29.49 3.29 9.06
CA GLY A 278 28.90 4.36 9.87
C GLY A 278 27.73 5.07 9.17
N LEU A 279 26.81 5.66 9.94
CA LEU A 279 25.51 6.19 9.46
C LEU A 279 25.59 7.00 8.14
N GLY A 280 26.61 7.85 7.99
CA GLY A 280 26.80 8.63 6.76
C GLY A 280 27.05 7.77 5.52
N ASP A 281 27.88 6.73 5.64
CA ASP A 281 28.19 5.82 4.53
C ASP A 281 27.04 4.85 4.25
N LEU A 282 26.31 4.41 5.29
CA LEU A 282 25.11 3.60 5.12
C LEU A 282 24.04 4.36 4.32
N TRP A 283 23.76 5.62 4.68
CA TRP A 283 22.86 6.49 3.92
C TRP A 283 23.33 6.72 2.48
N LYS A 284 24.64 6.77 2.26
CA LYS A 284 25.21 6.97 0.93
C LYS A 284 25.12 5.70 0.07
N LEU A 285 25.39 4.53 0.64
CA LEU A 285 25.60 3.29 -0.10
C LEU A 285 24.38 2.37 -0.14
N TYR A 286 23.58 2.34 0.93
CA TYR A 286 22.49 1.37 1.11
C TYR A 286 21.12 2.02 1.39
N GLY A 287 21.06 3.28 1.84
CA GLY A 287 19.80 3.92 2.26
C GLY A 287 19.33 3.43 3.62
N ILE A 288 18.45 4.20 4.27
CA ILE A 288 17.85 3.83 5.57
C ILE A 288 16.33 3.84 5.44
N PRO A 289 15.67 2.68 5.59
CA PRO A 289 14.21 2.60 5.58
C PRO A 289 13.60 3.42 6.72
N PHE A 290 12.48 4.08 6.43
CA PHE A 290 11.76 4.92 7.40
C PHE A 290 11.38 4.17 8.69
N THR A 291 11.17 2.84 8.61
CA THR A 291 10.79 1.98 9.74
C THR A 291 11.84 1.93 10.84
N ASN A 292 13.08 2.33 10.57
CA ASN A 292 14.14 2.38 11.59
C ASN A 292 13.85 3.40 12.69
N ASP A 293 13.06 4.44 12.40
CA ASP A 293 12.65 5.47 13.35
C ASP A 293 11.43 5.06 14.20
N PHE A 294 10.84 3.90 13.93
CA PHE A 294 9.59 3.45 14.55
C PHE A 294 9.81 2.22 15.44
N PRO A 295 9.34 2.24 16.70
CA PRO A 295 9.19 1.02 17.50
C PRO A 295 8.22 0.06 16.79
N ARG A 296 8.45 -1.25 16.84
CA ARG A 296 7.50 -2.25 16.26
C ARG A 296 7.20 -2.07 14.76
N ALA A 297 8.25 -1.82 13.98
CA ALA A 297 8.15 -1.73 12.53
C ALA A 297 9.40 -2.34 11.88
N ASP A 298 9.33 -3.52 11.29
CA ASP A 298 10.44 -4.07 10.49
C ASP A 298 10.08 -4.09 9.01
N VAL A 299 10.78 -3.30 8.19
CA VAL A 299 10.54 -3.24 6.74
C VAL A 299 10.49 -4.64 6.09
N TYR A 300 11.33 -5.58 6.54
CA TYR A 300 11.40 -6.90 5.95
C TYR A 300 10.24 -7.80 6.37
N GLU A 301 9.58 -7.53 7.49
CA GLU A 301 8.31 -8.14 7.88
C GLU A 301 7.13 -7.46 7.18
N LEU A 302 7.17 -6.13 7.09
CA LEU A 302 6.12 -5.28 6.52
C LEU A 302 5.85 -5.52 5.04
N LEU A 303 6.88 -5.82 4.24
CA LEU A 303 6.70 -6.01 2.81
C LEU A 303 5.72 -7.17 2.54
N SER A 304 4.54 -6.86 2.02
CA SER A 304 3.57 -7.90 1.66
C SER A 304 3.62 -8.12 0.15
N PRO A 305 3.74 -9.36 -0.34
CA PRO A 305 3.65 -9.62 -1.76
C PRO A 305 2.25 -9.23 -2.27
N GLU A 306 2.22 -8.36 -3.27
CA GLU A 306 0.99 -7.94 -3.89
C GLU A 306 0.58 -8.97 -4.95
N LEU A 307 -0.47 -9.74 -4.65
CA LEU A 307 -0.88 -10.89 -5.45
C LEU A 307 -1.20 -10.51 -6.90
N LEU A 308 -1.81 -9.35 -7.12
CA LEU A 308 -2.23 -8.91 -8.44
C LEU A 308 -1.03 -8.63 -9.35
N HIS A 309 -0.15 -7.72 -8.96
CA HIS A 309 0.97 -7.27 -9.77
C HIS A 309 2.07 -8.32 -9.82
N GLN A 310 2.34 -9.06 -8.74
CA GLN A 310 3.46 -10.01 -8.72
C GLN A 310 3.11 -11.37 -9.33
N ILE A 311 2.00 -11.97 -8.91
CA ILE A 311 1.66 -13.34 -9.35
C ILE A 311 0.85 -13.29 -10.64
N ILE A 312 -0.24 -12.53 -10.62
CA ILE A 312 -1.24 -12.59 -11.69
C ILE A 312 -0.76 -11.83 -12.93
N LYS A 313 -0.44 -10.54 -12.82
CA LYS A 313 0.07 -9.74 -13.93
C LYS A 313 1.51 -10.11 -14.26
N GLY A 314 2.43 -10.03 -13.30
CA GLY A 314 3.84 -10.29 -13.55
C GLY A 314 4.15 -11.73 -13.97
N THR A 315 3.93 -12.70 -13.08
CA THR A 315 4.36 -14.08 -13.35
C THR A 315 3.50 -14.77 -14.42
N PHE A 316 2.18 -14.74 -14.27
CA PHE A 316 1.30 -15.48 -15.18
C PHE A 316 1.13 -14.79 -16.54
N LYS A 317 0.68 -13.53 -16.56
CA LYS A 317 0.41 -12.83 -17.82
C LYS A 317 1.67 -12.38 -18.56
N ASP A 318 2.52 -11.57 -17.91
CA ASP A 318 3.63 -10.90 -18.60
C ASP A 318 4.76 -11.87 -18.97
N HIS A 319 4.92 -12.96 -18.21
CA HIS A 319 5.99 -13.93 -18.44
C HIS A 319 5.50 -15.26 -19.01
N LEU A 320 4.65 -16.02 -18.31
CA LEU A 320 4.29 -17.37 -18.76
C LEU A 320 3.55 -17.35 -20.11
N VAL A 321 2.51 -16.52 -20.27
CA VAL A 321 1.78 -16.42 -21.54
C VAL A 321 2.71 -15.95 -22.67
N HIS A 322 3.60 -14.99 -22.38
CA HIS A 322 4.58 -14.51 -23.35
C HIS A 322 5.56 -15.62 -23.80
N TRP A 323 6.14 -16.38 -22.86
CA TRP A 323 7.10 -17.44 -23.16
C TRP A 323 6.45 -18.62 -23.89
N VAL A 324 5.24 -19.03 -23.49
CA VAL A 324 4.46 -20.03 -24.21
C VAL A 324 4.20 -19.55 -25.65
N SER A 325 3.81 -18.29 -25.82
CA SER A 325 3.61 -17.71 -27.15
C SER A 325 4.88 -17.73 -28.00
N MET A 326 6.03 -17.40 -27.41
CA MET A 326 7.33 -17.49 -28.09
C MET A 326 7.68 -18.94 -28.48
N TYR A 327 7.43 -19.90 -27.59
CA TYR A 327 7.68 -21.32 -27.85
C TYR A 327 6.83 -21.83 -29.02
N VAL A 328 5.53 -21.53 -29.02
CA VAL A 328 4.60 -21.91 -30.09
C VAL A 328 5.06 -21.34 -31.42
N ARG A 329 5.39 -20.04 -31.49
CA ARG A 329 5.91 -19.39 -32.71
C ARG A 329 7.21 -20.03 -33.23
N ARG A 330 8.06 -20.53 -32.33
CA ARG A 330 9.32 -21.21 -32.70
C ARG A 330 9.11 -22.64 -33.19
N LYS A 331 8.24 -23.42 -32.54
CA LYS A 331 8.00 -24.84 -32.84
C LYS A 331 7.00 -25.08 -33.96
N HIS A 332 5.98 -24.23 -34.07
CA HIS A 332 4.89 -24.36 -35.04
C HIS A 332 4.84 -23.10 -35.91
N ARG A 333 5.34 -23.21 -37.14
CA ARG A 333 5.35 -22.09 -38.10
C ARG A 333 4.05 -22.04 -38.90
N GLY A 334 3.65 -20.84 -39.31
CA GLY A 334 2.51 -20.63 -40.20
C GLY A 334 1.17 -20.89 -39.52
N ALA A 335 0.20 -21.41 -40.28
CA ALA A 335 -1.19 -21.60 -39.82
C ALA A 335 -1.34 -22.47 -38.55
N PRO A 336 -0.61 -23.59 -38.37
CA PRO A 336 -0.73 -24.40 -37.16
C PRO A 336 -0.33 -23.66 -35.87
N GLY A 337 0.72 -22.84 -35.93
CA GLY A 337 1.14 -22.03 -34.78
C GLY A 337 0.13 -20.92 -34.45
N LYS A 338 -0.45 -20.29 -35.47
CA LYS A 338 -1.52 -19.31 -35.28
C LYS A 338 -2.74 -19.93 -34.61
N ALA A 339 -3.20 -21.10 -35.09
CA ALA A 339 -4.35 -21.79 -34.50
C ALA A 339 -4.15 -22.13 -33.00
N ILE A 340 -2.94 -22.48 -32.58
CA ILE A 340 -2.64 -22.73 -31.16
C ILE A 340 -2.68 -21.43 -30.35
N LEU A 341 -2.13 -20.33 -30.88
CA LEU A 341 -2.20 -19.03 -30.22
C LEU A 341 -3.64 -18.53 -30.13
N ASP A 342 -4.42 -18.69 -31.21
CA ASP A 342 -5.84 -18.33 -31.25
C ASP A 342 -6.65 -19.15 -30.23
N ASP A 343 -6.36 -20.44 -30.05
CA ASP A 343 -6.98 -21.29 -29.00
C ASP A 343 -6.59 -20.82 -27.58
N ILE A 344 -5.33 -20.44 -27.36
CA ILE A 344 -4.88 -19.89 -26.07
C ILE A 344 -5.61 -18.58 -25.78
N ASP A 345 -5.64 -17.66 -26.74
CA ASP A 345 -6.32 -16.37 -26.60
C ASP A 345 -7.82 -16.57 -26.37
N GLN A 346 -8.46 -17.47 -27.12
CA GLN A 346 -9.87 -17.83 -26.93
C GLN A 346 -10.14 -18.37 -25.51
N ARG A 347 -9.32 -19.29 -25.00
CA ARG A 347 -9.49 -19.84 -23.65
C ARG A 347 -9.29 -18.78 -22.56
N LEU A 348 -8.39 -17.84 -22.77
CA LEU A 348 -8.22 -16.70 -21.85
C LEU A 348 -9.47 -15.83 -21.84
N THR A 349 -10.05 -15.53 -23.02
CA THR A 349 -11.33 -14.82 -23.12
C THR A 349 -12.49 -15.61 -22.49
N GLU A 350 -12.58 -16.92 -22.72
CA GLU A 350 -13.61 -17.77 -22.10
C GLU A 350 -13.51 -17.78 -20.57
N LEU A 351 -12.30 -17.75 -20.02
CA LEU A 351 -12.06 -17.62 -18.58
C LEU A 351 -12.54 -16.26 -18.05
N GLU A 352 -12.29 -15.18 -18.80
CA GLU A 352 -12.77 -13.83 -18.46
C GLU A 352 -14.31 -13.77 -18.49
N ASP A 353 -14.94 -14.32 -19.53
CA ASP A 353 -16.39 -14.37 -19.67
C ASP A 353 -17.05 -15.21 -18.57
N ALA A 354 -16.46 -16.37 -18.24
CA ALA A 354 -16.95 -17.22 -17.16
C ALA A 354 -16.82 -16.52 -15.80
N LEU A 355 -15.75 -15.76 -15.57
CA LEU A 355 -15.59 -14.96 -14.38
C LEU A 355 -16.62 -13.82 -14.31
N ALA A 356 -16.85 -13.11 -15.42
CA ALA A 356 -17.86 -12.06 -15.49
C ALA A 356 -19.27 -12.59 -15.20
N GLN A 357 -19.64 -13.73 -15.80
CA GLN A 357 -20.90 -14.41 -15.51
C GLN A 357 -20.98 -14.84 -14.05
N PHE A 358 -19.92 -15.41 -13.50
CA PHE A 358 -19.89 -15.76 -12.08
C PHE A 358 -20.13 -14.51 -11.20
N LEU A 359 -19.46 -13.39 -11.48
CA LEU A 359 -19.62 -12.16 -10.70
C LEU A 359 -21.03 -11.57 -10.81
N GLU A 360 -21.70 -11.74 -11.95
CA GLU A 360 -23.09 -11.35 -12.18
C GLU A 360 -24.06 -12.25 -11.40
N TYR A 361 -23.88 -13.57 -11.45
CA TYR A 361 -24.83 -14.52 -10.88
C TYR A 361 -24.52 -14.94 -9.43
N GLN A 362 -23.37 -14.57 -8.87
CA GLN A 362 -22.97 -15.02 -7.53
C GLN A 362 -23.95 -14.61 -6.41
N THR A 363 -24.77 -13.58 -6.60
CA THR A 363 -25.77 -13.13 -5.62
C THR A 363 -26.76 -14.24 -5.26
N ILE A 364 -27.05 -15.17 -6.18
CA ILE A 364 -27.95 -16.30 -5.93
C ILE A 364 -27.48 -17.17 -4.75
N PHE A 365 -26.17 -17.33 -4.57
CA PHE A 365 -25.64 -18.12 -3.46
C PHE A 365 -25.77 -17.38 -2.11
N GLN A 366 -25.86 -16.06 -2.12
CA GLN A 366 -26.18 -15.26 -0.92
C GLN A 366 -27.67 -15.35 -0.59
N GLU A 367 -28.52 -15.22 -1.61
CA GLU A 367 -29.98 -15.32 -1.47
C GLU A 367 -30.43 -16.69 -0.97
N GLU A 368 -29.79 -17.76 -1.46
CA GLU A 368 -30.05 -19.15 -1.05
C GLU A 368 -29.37 -19.54 0.29
N GLY A 369 -28.67 -18.61 0.95
CA GLY A 369 -28.00 -18.86 2.23
C GLY A 369 -26.85 -19.87 2.15
N ILE A 370 -26.35 -20.17 0.95
CA ILE A 370 -25.23 -21.10 0.71
C ILE A 370 -23.92 -20.45 1.15
N ARG A 371 -23.80 -19.12 0.99
CA ARG A 371 -22.59 -18.38 1.34
C ARG A 371 -22.90 -16.94 1.71
N ASP A 372 -22.40 -16.50 2.86
CA ASP A 372 -22.70 -15.17 3.40
C ASP A 372 -22.11 -14.01 2.56
N ASN A 373 -20.94 -14.21 1.92
CA ASN A 373 -20.36 -13.21 1.00
C ASN A 373 -19.33 -13.82 0.04
N PHE A 374 -19.04 -13.07 -1.04
CA PHE A 374 -18.03 -13.39 -2.05
C PHE A 374 -16.78 -12.50 -1.95
N SER A 375 -16.50 -11.95 -0.76
CA SER A 375 -15.34 -11.10 -0.50
C SER A 375 -14.05 -11.91 -0.40
N LEU A 376 -13.77 -12.76 -1.38
CA LEU A 376 -12.59 -13.61 -1.46
C LEU A 376 -11.46 -12.88 -2.21
N PRO A 377 -10.28 -12.67 -1.58
CA PRO A 377 -9.22 -11.89 -2.22
C PRO A 377 -8.73 -12.55 -3.51
N ARG A 378 -8.74 -13.88 -3.56
CA ARG A 378 -8.36 -14.66 -4.74
C ARG A 378 -9.33 -14.46 -5.91
N GLN A 379 -10.63 -14.37 -5.66
CA GLN A 379 -11.63 -14.13 -6.71
C GLN A 379 -11.62 -12.67 -7.18
N HIS A 380 -11.46 -11.73 -6.27
CA HIS A 380 -11.33 -10.31 -6.62
C HIS A 380 -10.08 -10.04 -7.46
N ALA A 381 -8.94 -10.66 -7.13
CA ALA A 381 -7.72 -10.52 -7.92
C ALA A 381 -7.89 -11.04 -9.36
N MET A 382 -8.80 -11.99 -9.60
CA MET A 382 -9.13 -12.45 -10.96
C MET A 382 -9.83 -11.37 -11.81
N CYS A 383 -10.52 -10.41 -11.20
CA CYS A 383 -11.21 -9.33 -11.93
C CYS A 383 -10.25 -8.39 -12.67
N TYR A 384 -8.98 -8.39 -12.26
CA TYR A 384 -7.91 -7.58 -12.86
C TYR A 384 -7.08 -8.39 -13.88
N ILE A 385 -7.55 -9.60 -14.24
CA ILE A 385 -6.98 -10.46 -15.29
C ILE A 385 -7.43 -10.01 -16.69
N SER A 386 -8.08 -8.86 -16.86
CA SER A 386 -8.37 -8.30 -18.20
C SER A 386 -7.08 -8.12 -19.03
N VAL A 387 -6.99 -8.80 -20.18
CA VAL A 387 -5.85 -8.82 -21.14
C VAL A 387 -5.51 -7.45 -21.72
#